data_AF-A0A242CUW0-F1
#
_entry.id   AF-A0A242CUW0-F1
#
_cell.length_a   1.000
_cell.length_b   1.000
_cell.length_c   1.000
_cell.angle_alpha   90.00
_cell.angle_beta   90.00
_cell.angle_gamma   90.00
#
_symmetry.space_group_name_H-M   'P 1'
#
loop_
_entity.id
_entity.type
_entity.pdbx_description
1 polymer ?
#
loop_
_entity_poly.entity_id
_entity_poly.type
_entity_poly.pdbx_seq_one_letter_code
_entity_poly.pdbx_strand_id
1 'polypeptide(L)'
;MEEEEAMLFWDEFAQEYAQIQRESQLKIAEEAAAFLVEQKVFPISTFVDFAAGTGRYISAFYPYVDEYYAIDFSKEMLKIIEETMEDPMSKLHLVQQSQKDFLSADQHWPCIFMAMNPAVRDKETLLQFQRKAHQLIILRMIAEEENVFQPYEKNHSAKNDLNLNTCYKKWFSEEAIDWQSRQFEYILKEEIDQELFHLYFEEDYSLEQRQEMVQHVFGEALTVESQTKITFELLLA
;
A
#
# COMPACT_ATOMS: atom_id res chain seq x y z
N MET A 1 9.18 -21.50 8.95
CA MET A 1 8.51 -21.03 10.18
C MET A 1 8.00 -19.60 9.99
N GLU A 2 8.82 -18.54 10.06
CA GLU A 2 8.29 -17.16 9.89
C GLU A 2 7.65 -16.86 8.52
N GLU A 3 8.25 -17.33 7.41
CA GLU A 3 7.69 -17.09 6.06
C GLU A 3 6.44 -17.93 5.77
N GLU A 4 6.40 -19.18 6.23
CA GLU A 4 5.24 -20.06 6.09
C GLU A 4 4.05 -19.55 6.90
N GLU A 5 4.29 -19.05 8.12
CA GLU A 5 3.26 -18.42 8.94
C GLU A 5 2.72 -17.14 8.29
N ALA A 6 3.60 -16.29 7.75
CA ALA A 6 3.20 -15.11 7.00
C ALA A 6 2.37 -15.48 5.77
N MET A 7 2.77 -16.52 5.03
CA MET A 7 2.03 -16.97 3.84
C MET A 7 0.64 -17.49 4.21
N LEU A 8 0.52 -18.30 5.26
CA LEU A 8 -0.77 -18.78 5.75
C LEU A 8 -1.68 -17.63 6.18
N PHE A 9 -1.14 -16.64 6.91
CA PHE A 9 -1.88 -15.45 7.30
C PHE A 9 -2.44 -14.71 6.07
N TRP A 10 -1.60 -14.47 5.06
CA TRP A 10 -2.04 -13.75 3.86
C TRP A 10 -2.99 -14.59 2.98
N ASP A 11 -2.82 -15.91 2.93
CA ASP A 11 -3.77 -16.80 2.26
C ASP A 11 -5.16 -16.73 2.93
N GLU A 12 -5.23 -16.72 4.27
CA GLU A 12 -6.49 -16.61 5.01
C GLU A 12 -7.12 -15.21 4.90
N PHE A 13 -6.30 -14.15 4.86
CA PHE A 13 -6.76 -12.76 4.80
C PHE A 13 -7.10 -12.28 3.37
N ALA A 14 -6.73 -13.04 2.33
CA ALA A 14 -6.79 -12.59 0.93
C ALA A 14 -8.19 -12.08 0.50
N GLN A 15 -9.27 -12.78 0.88
CA GLN A 15 -10.63 -12.38 0.49
C GLN A 15 -11.10 -11.10 1.18
N GLU A 16 -10.81 -10.95 2.47
CA GLU A 16 -11.11 -9.73 3.23
C GLU A 16 -10.31 -8.55 2.66
N TYR A 17 -9.02 -8.77 2.40
CA TYR A 17 -8.17 -7.78 1.77
C TYR A 17 -8.69 -7.33 0.38
N ALA A 18 -9.14 -8.27 -0.46
CA ALA A 18 -9.75 -7.96 -1.75
C ALA A 18 -11.02 -7.11 -1.60
N GLN A 19 -11.84 -7.40 -0.58
CA GLN A 19 -13.04 -6.63 -0.31
C GLN A 19 -12.69 -5.19 0.09
N ILE A 20 -11.77 -5.00 1.03
CA ILE A 20 -11.28 -3.68 1.45
C ILE A 20 -10.74 -2.89 0.25
N GLN A 21 -9.96 -3.53 -0.63
CA GLN A 21 -9.43 -2.88 -1.81
C GLN A 21 -10.52 -2.46 -2.82
N ARG A 22 -11.57 -3.28 -3.00
CA ARG A 22 -12.71 -2.96 -3.88
C ARG A 22 -13.59 -1.83 -3.33
N GLU A 23 -13.74 -1.76 -2.01
CA GLU A 23 -14.49 -0.70 -1.34
C GLU A 23 -13.75 0.63 -1.33
N SER A 24 -12.42 0.59 -1.46
CA SER A 24 -11.58 1.79 -1.59
C SER A 24 -11.95 2.60 -2.85
N GLN A 25 -12.40 3.83 -2.64
CA GLN A 25 -12.74 4.76 -3.74
C GLN A 25 -11.53 5.58 -4.23
N LEU A 26 -10.32 5.28 -3.75
CA LEU A 26 -9.12 6.06 -4.06
C LEU A 26 -8.63 5.76 -5.48
N LYS A 27 -8.40 6.83 -6.27
CA LYS A 27 -7.92 6.79 -7.66
C LYS A 27 -6.40 6.61 -7.81
N ILE A 28 -5.76 6.05 -6.78
CA ILE A 28 -4.30 5.99 -6.69
C ILE A 28 -3.68 5.17 -7.81
N ALA A 29 -4.36 4.14 -8.30
CA ALA A 29 -3.86 3.32 -9.40
C ALA A 29 -3.80 4.12 -10.72
N GLU A 30 -4.87 4.85 -11.05
CA GLU A 30 -4.95 5.68 -12.25
C GLU A 30 -3.98 6.87 -12.18
N GLU A 31 -3.88 7.52 -11.02
CA GLU A 31 -2.99 8.65 -10.82
C GLU A 31 -1.52 8.23 -10.83
N ALA A 32 -1.18 7.07 -10.27
CA ALA A 32 0.16 6.48 -10.41
C ALA A 32 0.46 6.16 -11.88
N ALA A 33 -0.47 5.55 -12.62
CA ALA A 33 -0.27 5.25 -14.04
C ALA A 33 -0.01 6.52 -14.86
N ALA A 34 -0.81 7.57 -14.64
CA ALA A 34 -0.65 8.86 -15.30
C ALA A 34 0.72 9.49 -15.03
N PHE A 35 1.20 9.42 -13.77
CA PHE A 35 2.53 9.90 -13.42
C PHE A 35 3.64 9.06 -14.07
N LEU A 36 3.51 7.74 -14.14
CA LEU A 36 4.49 6.88 -14.81
C LEU A 36 4.57 7.13 -16.32
N VAL A 37 3.47 7.53 -16.96
CA VAL A 37 3.46 8.03 -18.35
C VAL A 37 4.17 9.38 -18.45
N GLU A 38 3.91 10.31 -17.54
CA GLU A 38 4.59 11.62 -17.50
C GLU A 38 6.12 11.47 -17.35
N GLN A 39 6.55 10.54 -16.50
CA GLN A 39 7.97 10.22 -16.26
C GLN A 39 8.61 9.35 -17.35
N LYS A 40 7.85 8.98 -18.40
CA LYS A 40 8.30 8.11 -19.50
C LYS A 40 8.81 6.74 -19.03
N VAL A 41 8.32 6.27 -17.88
CA VAL A 41 8.46 4.87 -17.48
C VAL A 41 7.53 4.02 -18.34
N PHE A 42 6.29 4.48 -18.53
CA PHE A 42 5.34 3.89 -19.46
C PHE A 42 5.38 4.58 -20.83
N PRO A 43 5.15 3.84 -21.94
CA PRO A 43 4.97 2.39 -22.02
C PRO A 43 6.27 1.59 -21.84
N ILE A 44 6.18 0.31 -21.43
CA ILE A 44 7.34 -0.54 -21.15
C ILE A 44 7.15 -1.99 -21.61
N SER A 45 8.24 -2.66 -22.00
CA SER A 45 8.17 -4.04 -22.48
C SER A 45 7.80 -5.05 -21.38
N THR A 46 8.34 -4.88 -20.17
CA THR A 46 8.13 -5.83 -19.08
C THR A 46 8.02 -5.08 -17.77
N PHE A 47 6.96 -5.37 -17.03
CA PHE A 47 6.65 -4.74 -15.76
C PHE A 47 6.43 -5.81 -14.70
N VAL A 48 7.22 -5.76 -13.62
CA VAL A 48 7.04 -6.63 -12.46
C VAL A 48 6.29 -5.86 -11.39
N ASP A 49 5.12 -6.35 -11.01
CA ASP A 49 4.37 -5.95 -9.82
C ASP A 49 4.68 -6.95 -8.71
N PHE A 50 5.62 -6.59 -7.84
CA PHE A 50 6.12 -7.47 -6.79
C PHE A 50 5.38 -7.23 -5.47
N ALA A 51 4.89 -8.32 -4.87
CA ALA A 51 3.84 -8.31 -3.85
C ALA A 51 2.56 -7.67 -4.39
N ALA A 52 2.08 -8.18 -5.53
CA ALA A 52 0.93 -7.67 -6.25
C ALA A 52 -0.40 -7.74 -5.44
N GLY A 53 -0.45 -8.57 -4.39
CA GLY A 53 -1.65 -8.83 -3.62
C GLY A 53 -2.79 -9.29 -4.53
N THR A 54 -3.96 -8.66 -4.38
CA THR A 54 -5.15 -8.96 -5.19
C THR A 54 -5.21 -8.18 -6.51
N GLY A 55 -4.11 -7.55 -6.94
CA GLY A 55 -4.00 -6.96 -8.28
C GLY A 55 -4.55 -5.55 -8.44
N ARG A 56 -4.57 -4.74 -7.37
CA ARG A 56 -5.13 -3.37 -7.37
C ARG A 56 -4.70 -2.49 -8.56
N TYR A 57 -3.45 -2.60 -8.99
CA TYR A 57 -2.85 -1.73 -9.99
C TYR A 57 -2.92 -2.29 -11.41
N ILE A 58 -3.27 -3.57 -11.58
CA ILE A 58 -3.22 -4.28 -12.87
C ILE A 58 -4.06 -3.55 -13.91
N SER A 59 -5.33 -3.27 -13.61
CA SER A 59 -6.24 -2.62 -14.57
C SER A 59 -5.74 -1.25 -15.07
N ALA A 60 -5.11 -0.45 -14.20
CA ALA A 60 -4.60 0.87 -14.56
C ALA A 60 -3.29 0.79 -15.37
N PHE A 61 -2.45 -0.22 -15.11
CA PHE A 61 -1.13 -0.35 -15.71
C PHE A 61 -1.13 -1.22 -16.97
N TYR A 62 -2.03 -2.20 -17.06
CA TYR A 62 -2.15 -3.16 -18.15
C TYR A 62 -2.13 -2.53 -19.55
N PRO A 63 -2.77 -1.37 -19.84
CA PRO A 63 -2.70 -0.75 -21.17
C PRO A 63 -1.30 -0.31 -21.61
N TYR A 64 -0.35 -0.16 -20.69
CA TYR A 64 0.96 0.45 -20.93
C TYR A 64 2.13 -0.54 -20.94
N VAL A 65 1.86 -1.83 -20.74
CA VAL A 65 2.91 -2.86 -20.66
C VAL A 65 2.75 -3.90 -21.76
N ASP A 66 3.84 -4.45 -22.28
CA ASP A 66 3.75 -5.60 -23.21
C ASP A 66 3.63 -6.92 -22.46
N GLU A 67 4.32 -7.06 -21.31
CA GLU A 67 4.26 -8.23 -20.41
C GLU A 67 4.11 -7.75 -18.95
N TYR A 68 3.09 -8.24 -18.24
CA TYR A 68 2.81 -7.92 -16.84
C TYR A 68 3.07 -9.14 -15.95
N TYR A 69 4.02 -9.06 -15.04
CA TYR A 69 4.29 -10.10 -14.05
C TYR A 69 3.72 -9.70 -12.70
N ALA A 70 2.61 -10.29 -12.28
CA ALA A 70 2.08 -10.18 -10.93
C ALA A 70 2.71 -11.27 -10.07
N ILE A 71 3.60 -10.87 -9.17
CA ILE A 71 4.35 -11.78 -8.31
C ILE A 71 3.85 -11.61 -6.87
N ASP A 72 3.41 -12.71 -6.28
CA ASP A 72 3.07 -12.75 -4.86
C ASP A 72 3.46 -14.11 -4.27
N PHE A 73 3.70 -14.18 -2.97
CA PHE A 73 4.03 -15.43 -2.29
C PHE A 73 2.76 -16.16 -1.84
N SER A 74 1.65 -15.43 -1.64
CA SER A 74 0.32 -15.97 -1.37
C SER A 74 -0.34 -16.45 -2.66
N LYS A 75 -0.75 -17.72 -2.67
CA LYS A 75 -1.48 -18.31 -3.79
C LYS A 75 -2.91 -17.79 -3.86
N GLU A 76 -3.54 -17.50 -2.72
CA GLU A 76 -4.93 -17.04 -2.69
C GLU A 76 -5.05 -15.59 -3.20
N MET A 77 -4.03 -14.76 -2.96
CA MET A 77 -3.91 -13.44 -3.59
C MET A 77 -3.89 -13.52 -5.12
N LEU A 78 -3.03 -14.39 -5.66
CA LEU A 78 -2.91 -14.59 -7.12
C LEU A 78 -4.18 -15.20 -7.72
N LYS A 79 -4.83 -16.12 -7.01
CA LYS A 79 -6.10 -16.71 -7.45
C LYS A 79 -7.20 -15.66 -7.60
N ILE A 80 -7.26 -14.67 -6.71
CA ILE A 80 -8.21 -13.56 -6.85
C ILE A 80 -7.92 -12.75 -8.12
N ILE A 81 -6.65 -12.53 -8.46
CA ILE A 81 -6.29 -11.89 -9.74
C ILE A 81 -6.81 -12.72 -10.91
N GLU A 82 -6.55 -14.04 -10.91
CA GLU A 82 -7.01 -14.96 -11.95
C GLU A 82 -8.53 -14.93 -12.15
N GLU A 83 -9.29 -14.84 -11.05
CA GLU A 83 -10.76 -14.85 -11.08
C GLU A 83 -11.38 -13.50 -11.47
N THR A 84 -10.66 -12.38 -11.29
CA THR A 84 -11.24 -11.03 -11.41
C THR A 84 -10.66 -10.17 -12.53
N MET A 85 -9.46 -10.46 -13.02
CA MET A 85 -8.82 -9.66 -14.06
C MET A 85 -9.03 -10.26 -15.45
N GLU A 86 -9.40 -9.39 -16.40
CA GLU A 86 -9.44 -9.76 -17.82
C GLU A 86 -8.02 -9.66 -18.44
N ASP A 87 -7.57 -10.70 -19.12
CA ASP A 87 -6.31 -10.72 -19.87
C ASP A 87 -6.55 -11.04 -21.37
N PRO A 88 -7.21 -10.14 -22.12
CA PRO A 88 -7.56 -10.39 -23.52
C PRO A 88 -6.34 -10.52 -24.44
N MET A 89 -5.18 -10.00 -24.03
CA MET A 89 -3.94 -10.05 -24.81
C MET A 89 -2.98 -11.16 -24.37
N SER A 90 -3.36 -11.97 -23.37
CA SER A 90 -2.54 -13.06 -22.83
C SER A 90 -1.14 -12.62 -22.38
N LYS A 91 -1.06 -11.48 -21.71
CA LYS A 91 0.20 -10.86 -21.24
C LYS A 91 0.31 -10.75 -19.72
N LEU A 92 -0.67 -11.26 -18.97
CA LEU A 92 -0.63 -11.30 -17.52
C LEU A 92 -0.06 -12.64 -17.04
N HIS A 93 1.08 -12.58 -16.38
CA HIS A 93 1.77 -13.73 -15.79
C HIS A 93 1.59 -13.68 -14.27
N LEU A 94 0.90 -14.68 -13.73
CA LEU A 94 0.75 -14.87 -12.29
C LEU A 94 1.86 -15.80 -11.81
N VAL A 95 2.73 -15.31 -10.91
CA VAL A 95 3.90 -16.05 -10.45
C VAL A 95 3.88 -16.15 -8.93
N GLN A 96 3.70 -17.36 -8.41
CA GLN A 96 3.87 -17.60 -6.98
C GLN A 96 5.37 -17.64 -6.64
N GLN A 97 5.86 -16.64 -5.92
CA GLN A 97 7.28 -16.58 -5.55
C GLN A 97 7.51 -15.79 -4.26
N SER A 98 8.37 -16.31 -3.39
CA SER A 98 8.83 -15.60 -2.18
C SER A 98 9.78 -14.46 -2.52
N GLN A 99 9.90 -13.47 -1.64
CA GLN A 99 10.92 -12.42 -1.76
C GLN A 99 12.34 -13.01 -1.78
N LYS A 100 12.60 -14.00 -0.93
CA LYS A 100 13.90 -14.65 -0.86
C LYS A 100 14.27 -15.30 -2.19
N ASP A 101 13.36 -16.04 -2.79
CA ASP A 101 13.61 -16.73 -4.06
C ASP A 101 13.76 -15.72 -5.19
N PHE A 102 12.90 -14.69 -5.25
CA PHE A 102 12.99 -13.62 -6.23
C PHE A 102 14.34 -12.90 -6.19
N LEU A 103 14.80 -12.52 -4.99
CA LEU A 103 16.07 -11.81 -4.79
C LEU A 103 17.29 -12.72 -5.05
N SER A 104 17.17 -14.03 -4.86
CA SER A 104 18.25 -15.00 -5.14
C SER A 104 18.44 -15.33 -6.62
N ALA A 105 17.43 -15.09 -7.46
CA ALA A 105 17.50 -15.35 -8.89
C ALA A 105 18.43 -14.35 -9.60
N ASP A 106 19.12 -14.78 -10.66
CA ASP A 106 20.03 -13.93 -11.45
C ASP A 106 19.32 -13.04 -12.49
N GLN A 107 18.00 -12.89 -12.36
CA GLN A 107 17.20 -12.12 -13.31
C GLN A 107 17.24 -10.62 -13.00
N HIS A 108 17.42 -9.82 -14.06
CA HIS A 108 17.34 -8.37 -14.04
C HIS A 108 16.14 -7.91 -14.87
N TRP A 109 15.39 -6.94 -14.37
CA TRP A 109 14.11 -6.50 -14.92
C TRP A 109 14.19 -5.06 -15.45
N PRO A 110 13.40 -4.70 -16.47
CA PRO A 110 13.25 -3.30 -16.88
C PRO A 110 12.66 -2.45 -15.75
N CYS A 111 11.61 -2.94 -15.10
CA CYS A 111 10.94 -2.23 -14.02
C CYS A 111 10.43 -3.20 -12.96
N ILE A 112 10.60 -2.83 -11.69
CA ILE A 112 9.96 -3.46 -10.54
C ILE A 112 9.14 -2.39 -9.83
N PHE A 113 7.86 -2.66 -9.63
CA PHE A 113 6.93 -1.87 -8.83
C PHE A 113 6.54 -2.64 -7.57
N MET A 114 6.46 -1.93 -6.44
CA MET A 114 6.01 -2.48 -5.16
C MET A 114 5.09 -1.49 -4.45
N ALA A 115 3.82 -1.86 -4.28
CA ALA A 115 2.86 -1.11 -3.47
C ALA A 115 2.68 -1.75 -2.10
N MET A 116 2.83 -0.96 -1.03
CA MET A 116 2.61 -1.37 0.37
C MET A 116 3.35 -2.64 0.90
N ASN A 117 4.16 -3.35 0.08
CA ASN A 117 5.41 -4.07 0.39
C ASN A 117 5.88 -4.21 1.86
N PRO A 118 5.25 -4.96 2.79
CA PRO A 118 5.61 -4.88 4.21
C PRO A 118 6.99 -5.46 4.54
N ALA A 119 7.61 -6.23 3.63
CA ALA A 119 8.87 -6.93 3.87
C ALA A 119 10.13 -6.09 3.58
N VAL A 120 10.03 -4.94 2.90
CA VAL A 120 11.18 -4.08 2.59
C VAL A 120 11.44 -3.10 3.74
N ARG A 121 12.11 -3.55 4.81
CA ARG A 121 12.29 -2.75 6.03
C ARG A 121 13.69 -2.22 6.28
N ASP A 122 14.67 -2.71 5.52
CA ASP A 122 16.08 -2.39 5.72
C ASP A 122 16.77 -1.98 4.41
N LYS A 123 17.93 -1.34 4.56
CA LYS A 123 18.74 -0.83 3.45
C LYS A 123 19.23 -1.94 2.52
N GLU A 124 19.62 -3.09 3.06
CA GLU A 124 20.19 -4.18 2.26
C GLU A 124 19.15 -4.75 1.31
N THR A 125 17.95 -5.05 1.83
CA THR A 125 16.82 -5.53 1.04
C THR A 125 16.41 -4.54 -0.04
N LEU A 126 16.30 -3.24 0.29
CA LEU A 126 15.98 -2.21 -0.70
C LEU A 126 16.99 -2.17 -1.85
N LEU A 127 18.29 -2.22 -1.52
CA LEU A 127 19.35 -2.20 -2.53
C LEU A 127 19.44 -3.50 -3.33
N GLN A 128 19.01 -4.63 -2.78
CA GLN A 128 18.87 -5.88 -3.55
C GLN A 128 17.80 -5.73 -4.63
N PHE A 129 16.64 -5.14 -4.32
CA PHE A 129 15.64 -4.82 -5.34
C PHE A 129 16.16 -3.81 -6.36
N GLN A 130 16.84 -2.75 -5.92
CA GLN A 130 17.36 -1.72 -6.82
C GLN A 130 18.36 -2.30 -7.83
N ARG A 131 19.25 -3.22 -7.40
CA ARG A 131 20.19 -3.92 -8.30
C ARG A 131 19.53 -4.86 -9.30
N LYS A 132 18.27 -5.25 -9.10
CA LYS A 132 17.53 -6.15 -9.98
C LYS A 132 16.67 -5.41 -11.00
N ALA A 133 16.63 -4.08 -10.97
CA ALA A 133 15.78 -3.29 -11.84
C ALA A 133 16.56 -2.14 -12.50
N HIS A 134 16.21 -1.80 -13.74
CA HIS A 134 16.64 -0.51 -14.31
C HIS A 134 15.86 0.65 -13.69
N GLN A 135 14.60 0.39 -13.31
CA GLN A 135 13.75 1.32 -12.59
C GLN A 135 13.05 0.59 -11.44
N LEU A 136 13.31 1.02 -10.20
CA LEU A 136 12.59 0.59 -9.02
C LEU A 136 11.53 1.62 -8.65
N ILE A 137 10.29 1.18 -8.46
CA ILE A 137 9.15 2.03 -8.16
C ILE A 137 8.49 1.53 -6.87
N ILE A 138 8.34 2.42 -5.89
CA ILE A 138 7.80 2.07 -4.58
C ILE A 138 6.68 3.03 -4.21
N LEU A 139 5.50 2.48 -3.95
CA LEU A 139 4.35 3.23 -3.46
C LEU A 139 4.10 2.91 -1.98
N ARG A 140 4.11 3.95 -1.14
CA ARG A 140 3.81 3.87 0.30
C ARG A 140 2.77 4.89 0.71
N MET A 141 1.99 4.56 1.73
CA MET A 141 1.35 5.57 2.56
C MET A 141 2.41 6.18 3.48
N ILE A 142 2.46 7.52 3.54
CA ILE A 142 3.44 8.27 4.33
C ILE A 142 2.81 9.16 5.41
N ALA A 143 1.49 9.37 5.35
CA ALA A 143 0.74 10.03 6.41
C ALA A 143 -0.73 9.58 6.39
N GLU A 144 -1.30 9.47 7.58
CA GLU A 144 -2.73 9.30 7.82
C GLU A 144 -3.10 10.12 9.07
N GLU A 145 -3.99 11.08 8.86
CA GLU A 145 -4.45 12.02 9.89
C GLU A 145 -5.96 11.99 9.94
N GLU A 146 -6.51 11.69 11.11
CA GLU A 146 -7.95 11.59 11.35
C GLU A 146 -8.33 12.54 12.50
N ASN A 147 -9.49 13.19 12.41
CA ASN A 147 -9.83 14.33 13.26
C ASN A 147 -10.74 14.02 14.45
N VAL A 148 -11.36 12.84 14.53
CA VAL A 148 -12.32 12.45 15.56
C VAL A 148 -11.67 11.53 16.60
N PHE A 149 -11.20 10.35 16.21
CA PHE A 149 -10.63 9.33 17.09
C PHE A 149 -9.15 9.57 17.41
N GLN A 150 -8.34 9.78 16.38
CA GLN A 150 -6.87 9.83 16.52
C GLN A 150 -6.36 10.83 17.58
N PRO A 151 -6.99 12.01 17.81
CA PRO A 151 -6.58 12.94 18.87
C PRO A 151 -6.61 12.36 20.30
N TYR A 152 -7.38 11.29 20.52
CA TYR A 152 -7.56 10.66 21.82
C TYR A 152 -6.91 9.28 21.91
N GLU A 153 -6.30 8.77 20.85
CA GLU A 153 -5.62 7.47 20.90
C GLU A 153 -4.29 7.56 21.67
N LYS A 154 -4.10 6.64 22.62
CA LYS A 154 -2.86 6.57 23.42
C LYS A 154 -1.71 5.88 22.70
N ASN A 155 -2.02 4.99 21.75
CA ASN A 155 -1.04 4.20 21.02
C ASN A 155 -0.84 4.75 19.60
N HIS A 156 0.33 5.35 19.37
CA HIS A 156 0.74 5.80 18.03
C HIS A 156 1.58 4.75 17.27
N SER A 157 1.43 3.46 17.57
CA SER A 157 2.32 2.40 17.08
C SER A 157 2.34 2.26 15.54
N ALA A 158 1.30 2.72 14.84
CA ALA A 158 1.24 2.74 13.37
C ALA A 158 2.24 3.70 12.70
N LYS A 159 2.92 4.60 13.44
CA LYS A 159 3.83 5.61 12.87
C LYS A 159 5.13 5.08 12.27
N ASN A 160 5.53 3.84 12.56
CA ASN A 160 6.83 3.32 12.12
C ASN A 160 6.88 3.06 10.60
N ASP A 161 5.82 2.52 10.01
CA ASP A 161 5.80 2.20 8.57
C ASP A 161 5.68 3.46 7.70
N LEU A 162 5.07 4.54 8.22
CA LEU A 162 4.94 5.84 7.54
C LEU A 162 6.30 6.51 7.25
N ASN A 163 7.36 6.13 7.97
CA ASN A 163 8.70 6.71 7.80
C ASN A 163 9.58 5.96 6.77
N LEU A 164 9.13 4.82 6.24
CA LEU A 164 9.97 3.98 5.36
C LEU A 164 10.44 4.70 4.10
N ASN A 165 9.57 5.47 3.43
CA ASN A 165 9.99 6.25 2.25
C ASN A 165 11.06 7.31 2.58
N THR A 166 11.02 7.90 3.77
CA THR A 166 12.07 8.82 4.25
C THR A 166 13.39 8.07 4.40
N CYS A 167 13.35 6.85 4.95
CA CYS A 167 14.53 5.97 5.03
C CYS A 167 15.04 5.59 3.63
N TYR A 168 14.17 5.21 2.70
CA TYR A 168 14.56 4.83 1.33
C TYR A 168 15.25 5.99 0.60
N LYS A 169 14.66 7.19 0.62
CA LYS A 169 15.27 8.40 0.02
C LYS A 169 16.65 8.69 0.60
N LYS A 170 16.81 8.54 1.91
CA LYS A 170 18.11 8.68 2.59
C LYS A 170 19.10 7.63 2.08
N TRP A 171 18.71 6.36 2.05
CA TRP A 171 19.59 5.27 1.62
C TRP A 171 19.98 5.37 0.14
N PHE A 172 19.07 5.76 -0.75
CA PHE A 172 19.40 6.02 -2.16
C PHE A 172 20.41 7.16 -2.30
N SER A 173 20.21 8.26 -1.56
CA SER A 173 21.13 9.40 -1.57
C SER A 173 22.53 9.02 -1.05
N GLU A 174 22.61 8.18 -0.01
CA GLU A 174 23.88 7.66 0.52
C GLU A 174 24.65 6.80 -0.49
N GLU A 175 23.94 6.06 -1.35
CA GLU A 175 24.52 5.21 -2.41
C GLU A 175 24.65 5.95 -3.76
N ALA A 176 24.40 7.26 -3.79
CA ALA A 176 24.39 8.07 -5.01
C ALA A 176 23.46 7.53 -6.12
N ILE A 177 22.33 6.95 -5.71
CA ILE A 177 21.24 6.53 -6.59
C ILE A 177 20.29 7.72 -6.73
N ASP A 178 20.08 8.17 -7.96
CA ASP A 178 19.13 9.24 -8.27
C ASP A 178 17.70 8.78 -7.99
N TRP A 179 16.89 9.66 -7.42
CA TRP A 179 15.48 9.37 -7.14
C TRP A 179 14.59 10.58 -7.35
N GLN A 180 13.33 10.31 -7.63
CA GLN A 180 12.26 11.30 -7.71
C GLN A 180 10.99 10.76 -7.05
N SER A 181 10.12 11.64 -6.57
CA SER A 181 8.85 11.21 -5.97
C SER A 181 7.66 12.10 -6.33
N ARG A 182 6.47 11.52 -6.18
CA ARG A 182 5.18 12.19 -6.32
C ARG A 182 4.28 11.81 -5.16
N GLN A 183 3.64 12.81 -4.56
CA GLN A 183 2.64 12.59 -3.53
C GLN A 183 1.22 12.65 -4.11
N PHE A 184 0.34 11.86 -3.51
CA PHE A 184 -1.10 11.81 -3.78
C PHE A 184 -1.83 11.96 -2.46
N GLU A 185 -2.73 12.94 -2.38
CA GLU A 185 -3.47 13.26 -1.16
C GLU A 185 -4.96 12.99 -1.37
N TYR A 186 -5.57 12.36 -0.38
CA TYR A 186 -7.01 12.08 -0.36
C TYR A 186 -7.61 12.52 0.95
N ILE A 187 -8.88 12.92 0.89
CA ILE A 187 -9.71 13.18 2.07
C ILE A 187 -10.88 12.21 1.99
N LEU A 188 -10.94 11.29 2.94
CA LEU A 188 -12.08 10.41 3.17
C LEU A 188 -12.99 11.06 4.20
N LYS A 189 -14.30 10.84 4.05
CA LYS A 189 -15.32 11.41 4.93
C LYS A 189 -16.28 10.31 5.33
N GLU A 190 -16.52 10.21 6.63
CA GLU A 190 -17.43 9.22 7.21
C GLU A 190 -18.30 9.91 8.25
N GLU A 191 -19.55 9.49 8.36
CA GLU A 191 -20.42 9.92 9.45
C GLU A 191 -20.22 8.98 10.63
N ILE A 192 -19.80 9.52 11.77
CA ILE A 192 -19.53 8.77 12.99
C ILE A 192 -20.62 9.08 14.00
N ASP A 193 -21.13 8.04 14.61
CA ASP A 193 -22.12 8.07 15.67
C ASP A 193 -21.48 8.18 17.06
N GLN A 194 -22.12 8.97 17.91
CA GLN A 194 -21.67 9.25 19.27
C GLN A 194 -21.50 7.97 20.10
N GLU A 195 -22.38 6.98 19.89
CA GLU A 195 -22.31 5.68 20.56
C GLU A 195 -21.08 4.89 20.13
N LEU A 196 -20.79 4.82 18.83
CA LEU A 196 -19.58 4.20 18.30
C LEU A 196 -18.32 4.84 18.89
N PHE A 197 -18.24 6.17 18.88
CA PHE A 197 -17.12 6.90 19.48
C PHE A 197 -16.95 6.61 20.97
N HIS A 198 -18.05 6.58 21.71
CA HIS A 198 -18.03 6.29 23.14
C HIS A 198 -17.59 4.86 23.43
N LEU A 199 -18.00 3.88 22.62
CA LEU A 199 -17.61 2.48 22.77
C LEU A 199 -16.14 2.25 22.40
N TYR A 200 -15.63 2.93 21.37
CA TYR A 200 -14.24 2.80 20.92
C TYR A 200 -13.23 3.03 22.05
N PHE A 201 -13.49 3.99 22.94
CA PHE A 201 -12.57 4.38 24.01
C PHE A 201 -12.85 3.70 25.36
N GLU A 202 -13.71 2.69 25.42
CA GLU A 202 -14.15 2.07 26.68
C GLU A 202 -13.01 1.45 27.49
N GLU A 203 -12.05 0.82 26.82
CA GLU A 203 -10.93 0.16 27.49
C GLU A 203 -9.85 1.16 27.96
N ASP A 204 -9.81 2.35 27.34
CA ASP A 204 -8.77 3.35 27.59
C ASP A 204 -9.20 4.45 28.57
N TYR A 205 -10.49 4.78 28.64
CA TYR A 205 -10.97 5.96 29.35
C TYR A 205 -12.13 5.63 30.30
N SER A 206 -12.17 6.31 31.45
CA SER A 206 -13.30 6.19 32.36
C SER A 206 -14.58 6.72 31.72
N LEU A 207 -15.75 6.32 32.23
CA LEU A 207 -17.04 6.83 31.74
C LEU A 207 -17.12 8.36 31.74
N GLU A 208 -16.63 8.99 32.82
CA GLU A 208 -16.62 10.46 32.96
C GLU A 208 -15.74 11.11 31.88
N GLN A 209 -14.54 10.58 31.64
CA GLN A 209 -13.64 11.07 30.60
C GLN A 209 -14.25 10.90 29.20
N ARG A 210 -14.87 9.76 28.93
CA ARG A 210 -15.55 9.51 27.64
C ARG A 210 -16.72 10.47 27.42
N GLN A 211 -17.49 10.80 28.46
CA GLN A 211 -18.56 11.80 28.36
C GLN A 211 -18.02 13.20 28.03
N GLU A 212 -16.90 13.60 28.63
CA GLU A 212 -16.23 14.87 28.30
C GLU A 212 -15.72 14.89 26.85
N MET A 213 -15.09 13.80 26.40
CA MET A 213 -14.62 13.65 25.01
C MET A 213 -15.78 13.74 24.02
N VAL A 214 -16.86 13.02 24.30
CA VAL A 214 -18.09 13.06 23.51
C VAL A 214 -18.65 14.47 23.43
N GLN A 215 -18.76 15.20 24.54
CA GLN A 215 -19.24 16.58 24.55
C GLN A 215 -18.32 17.50 23.73
N HIS A 216 -17.00 17.27 23.74
CA HIS A 216 -16.04 18.04 22.97
C HIS A 216 -16.18 17.81 21.46
N VAL A 217 -16.32 16.56 21.05
CA VAL A 217 -16.34 16.16 19.62
C VAL A 217 -17.72 16.39 19.00
N PHE A 218 -18.79 16.00 19.69
CA PHE A 218 -20.16 15.98 19.14
C PHE A 218 -20.98 17.20 19.57
N GLY A 219 -20.64 17.84 20.69
CA GLY A 219 -21.48 18.89 21.27
C GLY A 219 -22.88 18.35 21.62
N GLU A 220 -23.91 18.90 20.98
CA GLU A 220 -25.31 18.44 21.12
C GLU A 220 -25.74 17.48 19.99
N ALA A 221 -24.88 17.20 19.01
CA ALA A 221 -25.20 16.36 17.86
C ALA A 221 -25.10 14.86 18.21
N LEU A 222 -25.87 14.02 17.50
CA LEU A 222 -25.79 12.55 17.61
C LEU A 222 -24.72 11.94 16.70
N THR A 223 -24.34 12.66 15.66
CA THR A 223 -23.33 12.26 14.68
C THR A 223 -22.39 13.44 14.36
N VAL A 224 -21.20 13.12 13.89
CA VAL A 224 -20.21 14.08 13.40
C VAL A 224 -19.56 13.56 12.11
N GLU A 225 -19.15 14.46 11.21
CA GLU A 225 -18.34 14.07 10.05
C GLU A 225 -16.88 13.89 10.50
N SER A 226 -16.38 12.66 10.45
CA SER A 226 -14.95 12.36 10.48
C SER A 226 -14.32 12.64 9.12
N GLN A 227 -13.11 13.17 9.14
CA GLN A 227 -12.27 13.41 7.99
C GLN A 227 -10.92 12.73 8.20
N THR A 228 -10.60 11.78 7.33
CA THR A 228 -9.30 11.12 7.28
C THR A 228 -8.52 11.65 6.08
N LYS A 229 -7.44 12.38 6.32
CA LYS A 229 -6.48 12.77 5.29
C LYS A 229 -5.43 11.66 5.14
N ILE A 230 -5.33 11.09 3.95
CA ILE A 230 -4.33 10.07 3.63
C ILE A 230 -3.37 10.62 2.58
N THR A 231 -2.07 10.46 2.81
CA THR A 231 -1.03 10.83 1.85
C THR A 231 -0.24 9.61 1.44
N PHE A 232 -0.22 9.34 0.14
CA PHE A 232 0.67 8.35 -0.49
C PHE A 232 1.84 9.05 -1.16
N GLU A 233 2.98 8.38 -1.24
CA GLU A 233 4.14 8.81 -2.02
C GLU A 233 4.64 7.66 -2.89
N LEU A 234 4.73 7.93 -4.19
CA LEU A 234 5.36 7.08 -5.19
C LEU A 234 6.80 7.56 -5.40
N LEU A 235 7.76 6.67 -5.19
CA LEU A 235 9.19 6.90 -5.33
C LEU A 235 9.71 6.13 -6.55
N LEU A 236 10.50 6.77 -7.40
CA LEU A 236 11.20 6.17 -8.54
C LEU A 236 12.71 6.31 -8.29
N ALA A 237 13.44 5.21 -8.36
CA ALA A 237 14.89 5.10 -8.16
C ALA A 237 15.54 4.07 -9.09
#